data_AF-A0A8T3RLT2-F1
#
_entry.id   AF-A0A8T3RLT2-F1
#
_cell.length_a   1.000
_cell.length_b   1.000
_cell.length_c   1.000
_cell.angle_alpha   90.00
_cell.angle_beta   90.00
_cell.angle_gamma   90.00
#
_symmetry.space_group_name_H-M   'P 1'
#
loop_
_entity.id
_entity.type
_entity.pdbx_description
1 polymer ?
#
loop_
_entity_poly.entity_id
_entity_poly.type
_entity_poly.pdbx_seq_one_letter_code
_entity_poly.pdbx_strand_id
1 'polypeptide(L)'
;MRASFWSMGFAVLLLTGCGGGSSGGGRQEPPPDPDPPPAGDGEATVSGQVTFDRVPHNAITNGLDYASTVEAPVRGAVVEAIDAAGGTNVLASTQTDAQGNYSLAVPADTDLFIRVKAQALRTGTPSWDFAVVDNTSGDALYVLDGAAFDSGTAATARNLHAASGWGGASYTGARAAAPFSILDAVYESFTLVLDADPSAGFPPLELNWSPNNRPVSPFDADDGDIVTSSFRFSGGVGEIFILGAADSDTDEFDRHVVAHEWGHYFEYEFSRSDSIGGPHGLGDYLDPRVAFGEGFGNAFSGMALDDPVYRDSMGEFQTDGFFINVEDNDSPNSGWYSEFSIHSILYDLFDAASDGIDAVTLGFGPIYDVLTEEQRMTDALTTIFTFIPPLKDANPADAANIDALVAAQDIAAVTIDEFGSTETNGAGNSDDVLPVYTLIATDGVPVEICSLGGGENPPRDYGSVNRLSNARFLRFNVDVQRTYLFTATGPSGSDPDLVLHQMGIIAVSDEPPPGPESFSRLLAQGDYVLEVYEFTNITDMPRGRTCFDVSIT
;
A
#
# COMPACT_ATOMS: atom_id res chain seq x y z
N MET A 1 73.21 14.92 -14.64
CA MET A 1 72.02 14.10 -14.37
C MET A 1 71.56 14.48 -12.97
N ARG A 2 70.72 15.51 -12.79
CA ARG A 2 69.24 15.44 -12.62
C ARG A 2 68.83 14.33 -11.64
N ALA A 3 68.14 14.53 -10.51
CA ALA A 3 67.44 15.70 -9.95
C ALA A 3 67.18 15.49 -8.42
N SER A 4 66.83 16.59 -7.75
CA SER A 4 66.35 16.76 -6.36
C SER A 4 65.18 15.85 -5.94
N PHE A 5 64.94 15.73 -4.63
CA PHE A 5 63.63 16.09 -4.04
C PHE A 5 63.78 16.67 -2.63
N TRP A 6 62.98 17.70 -2.36
CA TRP A 6 62.96 18.57 -1.19
C TRP A 6 61.89 18.13 -0.18
N SER A 7 62.15 18.52 1.06
CA SER A 7 61.28 18.58 2.24
C SER A 7 59.95 19.30 2.00
N MET A 8 58.88 18.82 2.63
CA MET A 8 57.63 19.58 2.79
C MET A 8 57.13 19.48 4.24
N GLY A 9 56.86 20.64 4.82
CA GLY A 9 56.59 20.85 6.23
C GLY A 9 55.12 20.69 6.63
N PHE A 10 54.97 20.56 7.94
CA PHE A 10 53.72 20.53 8.70
C PHE A 10 52.86 21.78 8.46
N ALA A 11 51.58 21.55 8.15
CA ALA A 11 50.51 22.52 8.34
C ALA A 11 49.56 21.97 9.42
N VAL A 12 49.45 22.73 10.50
CA VAL A 12 48.51 22.54 11.61
C VAL A 12 47.11 22.93 11.12
N LEU A 13 46.14 22.02 11.20
CA LEU A 13 44.73 22.34 11.08
C LEU A 13 44.08 22.21 12.46
N LEU A 14 43.51 23.32 12.89
CA LEU A 14 42.82 23.53 14.16
C LEU A 14 41.53 22.71 14.19
N LEU A 15 41.43 21.85 15.21
CA LEU A 15 40.16 21.25 15.64
C LEU A 15 39.35 22.33 16.37
N THR A 16 38.28 22.80 15.74
CA THR A 16 37.18 23.49 16.41
C THR A 16 35.96 22.59 16.37
N GLY A 17 35.55 22.11 17.54
CA GLY A 17 34.26 21.46 17.73
C GLY A 17 33.13 22.48 17.80
N CYS A 18 32.01 22.11 17.20
CA CYS A 18 30.60 22.44 17.45
C CYS A 18 29.88 21.23 16.82
N GLY A 19 29.01 20.47 17.46
CA GLY A 19 27.92 20.82 18.35
C GLY A 19 26.79 19.90 17.88
N GLY A 20 26.26 19.06 18.77
CA GLY A 20 25.16 18.16 18.44
C GLY A 20 23.97 18.94 17.89
N GLY A 21 23.43 18.47 16.78
CA GLY A 21 22.22 18.97 16.17
C GLY A 21 21.39 17.76 15.77
N SER A 22 20.23 17.64 16.42
CA SER A 22 19.15 16.71 16.13
C SER A 22 18.87 16.67 14.63
N SER A 23 19.04 15.51 14.00
CA SER A 23 18.52 15.23 12.67
C SER A 23 17.04 14.89 12.80
N GLY A 24 16.19 15.92 12.77
CA GLY A 24 14.84 15.74 12.22
C GLY A 24 15.01 15.64 10.71
N GLY A 25 14.97 14.42 10.18
CA GLY A 25 15.06 14.16 8.76
C GLY A 25 13.78 14.64 8.08
N GLY A 26 13.75 15.89 7.63
CA GLY A 26 12.71 16.31 6.69
C GLY A 26 12.90 15.53 5.38
N ARG A 27 11.85 14.90 4.90
CA ARG A 27 11.83 14.16 3.62
C ARG A 27 12.25 15.04 2.46
N GLN A 28 12.91 14.45 1.47
CA GLN A 28 13.43 15.22 0.35
C GLN A 28 12.33 15.38 -0.72
N GLU A 29 11.86 16.61 -0.91
CA GLU A 29 10.81 16.88 -1.90
C GLU A 29 11.24 16.39 -3.31
N PRO A 30 10.29 15.84 -4.11
CA PRO A 30 10.55 15.49 -5.49
C PRO A 30 11.14 16.70 -6.24
N PRO A 31 12.16 16.52 -7.10
CA PRO A 31 12.82 17.64 -7.75
C PRO A 31 11.79 18.42 -8.58
N PRO A 32 11.70 19.76 -8.42
CA PRO A 32 10.69 20.55 -9.10
C PRO A 32 10.87 20.45 -10.62
N ASP A 33 9.76 20.54 -11.34
CA ASP A 33 9.82 20.76 -12.77
C ASP A 33 10.54 22.10 -13.06
N PRO A 34 11.24 22.23 -14.20
CA PRO A 34 11.92 23.47 -14.53
C PRO A 34 10.92 24.63 -14.56
N ASP A 35 11.31 25.76 -13.94
CA ASP A 35 10.48 26.97 -13.91
C ASP A 35 9.95 27.31 -15.31
N PRO A 36 8.66 27.69 -15.45
CA PRO A 36 8.14 28.13 -16.72
C PRO A 36 8.93 29.34 -17.20
N PRO A 37 9.21 29.44 -18.52
CA PRO A 37 9.94 30.56 -19.06
C PRO A 37 9.24 31.89 -18.72
N PRO A 38 9.98 32.97 -18.44
CA PRO A 38 9.39 34.27 -18.17
C PRO A 38 8.56 34.73 -19.38
N ALA A 39 7.42 35.37 -19.11
CA ALA A 39 6.49 35.84 -20.13
C ALA A 39 7.21 36.67 -21.22
N GLY A 40 7.02 36.26 -22.47
CA GLY A 40 7.57 36.93 -23.64
C GLY A 40 6.74 38.13 -24.10
N ASP A 41 7.18 38.79 -25.18
CA ASP A 41 6.41 39.86 -25.81
C ASP A 41 5.03 39.33 -26.27
N GLY A 42 3.95 39.89 -25.71
CA GLY A 42 2.57 39.47 -26.00
C GLY A 42 1.98 38.47 -25.00
N GLU A 43 2.68 38.15 -23.93
CA GLU A 43 2.21 37.31 -22.83
C GLU A 43 2.08 38.11 -21.52
N ALA A 44 1.21 37.64 -20.63
CA ALA A 44 1.07 38.10 -19.26
C ALA A 44 1.38 36.95 -18.29
N THR A 45 1.95 37.27 -17.13
CA THR A 45 2.17 36.28 -16.06
C THR A 45 0.92 36.16 -15.20
N VAL A 46 0.40 34.94 -15.05
CA VAL A 46 -0.60 34.61 -14.03
C VAL A 46 0.07 33.72 -13.00
N SER A 47 -0.10 34.04 -11.73
CA SER A 47 0.43 33.26 -10.62
C SER A 47 -0.60 33.18 -9.50
N GLY A 48 -0.37 32.32 -8.51
CA GLY A 48 -1.23 32.25 -7.34
C GLY A 48 -0.83 31.12 -6.43
N GLN A 49 -1.62 30.95 -5.37
CA GLN A 49 -1.54 29.81 -4.46
C GLN A 49 -2.85 29.03 -4.50
N VAL A 50 -2.76 27.71 -4.54
CA VAL A 50 -3.89 26.79 -4.45
C VAL A 50 -3.85 26.10 -3.09
N THR A 51 -4.95 26.19 -2.35
CA THR A 51 -5.08 25.56 -1.04
C THR A 51 -6.38 24.76 -0.92
N PHE A 52 -6.45 23.88 0.07
CA PHE A 52 -7.64 23.13 0.42
C PHE A 52 -7.86 23.12 1.94
N ASP A 53 -9.10 22.92 2.36
CA ASP A 53 -9.44 22.64 3.76
C ASP A 53 -8.96 21.23 4.11
N ARG A 54 -7.95 21.12 4.98
CA ARG A 54 -7.56 19.87 5.63
C ARG A 54 -8.30 19.73 6.94
N VAL A 55 -9.14 18.70 7.05
CA VAL A 55 -9.86 18.36 8.28
C VAL A 55 -9.04 17.33 9.06
N PRO A 56 -8.51 17.66 10.25
CA PRO A 56 -7.78 16.70 11.06
C PRO A 56 -8.73 15.79 11.85
N HIS A 57 -8.21 14.69 12.38
CA HIS A 57 -8.91 13.90 13.38
C HIS A 57 -8.91 14.54 14.77
N ASN A 58 -9.98 14.29 15.52
CA ASN A 58 -10.08 14.59 16.93
C ASN A 58 -9.26 13.60 17.74
N ALA A 59 -8.35 14.09 18.58
CA ALA A 59 -7.46 13.23 19.38
C ALA A 59 -8.18 12.35 20.44
N ILE A 60 -9.46 12.56 20.72
CA ILE A 60 -10.24 11.78 21.70
C ILE A 60 -11.15 10.78 21.00
N THR A 61 -11.87 11.21 19.97
CA THR A 61 -12.85 10.34 19.29
C THR A 61 -12.28 9.65 18.05
N ASN A 62 -11.14 10.11 17.53
CA ASN A 62 -10.57 9.71 16.25
C ASN A 62 -11.49 9.92 15.03
N GLY A 63 -12.64 10.58 15.18
CA GLY A 63 -13.41 11.11 14.05
C GLY A 63 -12.89 12.46 13.57
N LEU A 64 -13.50 13.04 12.54
CA LEU A 64 -13.13 14.32 11.95
C LEU A 64 -13.47 15.52 12.87
N ASP A 65 -12.51 16.43 13.02
CA ASP A 65 -12.66 17.69 13.74
C ASP A 65 -12.74 18.88 12.78
N TYR A 66 -13.92 19.10 12.20
CA TYR A 66 -14.18 20.24 11.32
C TYR A 66 -13.96 21.61 11.98
N ALA A 67 -14.05 21.72 13.31
CA ALA A 67 -13.79 22.98 14.00
C ALA A 67 -12.30 23.34 14.02
N SER A 68 -11.41 22.35 13.83
CA SER A 68 -9.97 22.49 13.73
C SER A 68 -9.45 22.41 12.29
N THR A 69 -10.32 22.61 11.29
CA THR A 69 -9.93 22.66 9.88
C THR A 69 -8.83 23.69 9.65
N VAL A 70 -7.79 23.30 8.91
CA VAL A 70 -6.67 24.16 8.54
C VAL A 70 -6.54 24.27 7.03
N GLU A 71 -6.07 25.42 6.56
CA GLU A 71 -5.74 25.59 5.14
C GLU A 71 -4.39 24.92 4.85
N ALA A 72 -4.37 23.99 3.88
CA ALA A 72 -3.17 23.26 3.44
C ALA A 72 -2.90 23.50 1.95
N PRO A 73 -1.64 23.46 1.49
CA PRO A 73 -1.31 23.65 0.08
C PRO A 73 -1.72 22.43 -0.75
N VAL A 74 -2.24 22.66 -1.96
CA VAL A 74 -2.36 21.59 -2.97
C VAL A 74 -0.98 21.38 -3.59
N ARG A 75 -0.39 20.19 -3.46
CA ARG A 75 1.01 19.91 -3.86
C ARG A 75 1.06 19.08 -5.13
N GLY A 76 1.93 19.45 -6.08
CA GLY A 76 2.17 18.68 -7.31
C GLY A 76 0.98 18.53 -8.25
N ALA A 77 -0.09 19.32 -8.10
CA ALA A 77 -1.27 19.24 -8.96
C ALA A 77 -1.09 20.02 -10.26
N VAL A 78 -1.65 19.50 -11.35
CA VAL A 78 -1.66 20.18 -12.65
C VAL A 78 -2.57 21.41 -12.61
N VAL A 79 -2.04 22.55 -13.06
CA VAL A 79 -2.76 23.82 -13.21
C VAL A 79 -2.81 24.19 -14.69
N GLU A 80 -3.99 24.56 -15.18
CA GLU A 80 -4.22 24.97 -16.56
C GLU A 80 -4.85 26.37 -16.60
N ALA A 81 -4.39 27.24 -17.51
CA ALA A 81 -5.18 28.38 -17.97
C ALA A 81 -6.04 27.94 -19.15
N ILE A 82 -7.34 28.11 -19.03
CA ILE A 82 -8.30 27.70 -20.04
C ILE A 82 -9.00 28.92 -20.61
N ASP A 83 -9.07 28.99 -21.93
CA ASP A 83 -9.84 30.01 -22.65
C ASP A 83 -11.30 30.01 -22.17
N ALA A 84 -11.78 31.16 -21.71
CA ALA A 84 -13.15 31.29 -21.22
C ALA A 84 -14.17 31.09 -22.34
N ALA A 85 -13.79 31.35 -23.60
CA ALA A 85 -14.60 31.06 -24.77
C ALA A 85 -14.56 29.57 -25.10
N GLY A 86 -15.59 28.85 -24.65
CA GLY A 86 -15.78 27.43 -24.95
C GLY A 86 -15.24 26.47 -23.90
N GLY A 87 -14.40 26.93 -22.96
CA GLY A 87 -14.08 26.24 -21.71
C GLY A 87 -13.29 24.94 -21.83
N THR A 88 -12.65 24.70 -22.99
CA THR A 88 -11.91 23.46 -23.28
C THR A 88 -10.51 23.68 -23.85
N ASN A 89 -10.20 24.88 -24.34
CA ASN A 89 -8.90 25.17 -24.95
C ASN A 89 -7.88 25.57 -23.86
N VAL A 90 -6.90 24.70 -23.60
CA VAL A 90 -5.80 24.96 -22.67
C VAL A 90 -4.78 25.90 -23.34
N LEU A 91 -4.59 27.07 -22.75
CA LEU A 91 -3.66 28.10 -23.23
C LEU A 91 -2.24 27.87 -22.71
N ALA A 92 -2.11 27.40 -21.47
CA ALA A 92 -0.85 27.07 -20.82
C ALA A 92 -1.12 26.12 -19.64
N SER A 93 -0.09 25.37 -19.24
CA SER A 93 -0.14 24.43 -18.11
C SER A 93 1.15 24.51 -17.28
N THR A 94 1.03 24.26 -15.99
CA THR A 94 2.11 24.17 -15.01
C THR A 94 1.69 23.23 -13.86
N GLN A 95 2.48 23.13 -12.80
CA GLN A 95 2.13 22.38 -11.59
C GLN A 95 2.29 23.26 -10.35
N THR A 96 1.56 22.96 -9.29
CA THR A 96 1.78 23.58 -7.98
C THR A 96 3.05 23.06 -7.31
N ASP A 97 3.85 23.94 -6.71
CA ASP A 97 4.98 23.56 -5.86
C ASP A 97 4.52 22.97 -4.50
N ALA A 98 5.48 22.61 -3.63
CA ALA A 98 5.20 22.05 -2.31
C ALA A 98 4.48 23.02 -1.35
N GLN A 99 4.45 24.33 -1.67
CA GLN A 99 3.71 25.36 -0.95
C GLN A 99 2.41 25.75 -1.66
N GLY A 100 2.03 25.03 -2.71
CA GLY A 100 0.82 25.26 -3.50
C GLY A 100 0.91 26.44 -4.46
N ASN A 101 2.09 27.03 -4.66
CA ASN A 101 2.23 28.15 -5.58
C ASN A 101 2.34 27.65 -7.01
N TYR A 102 1.84 28.44 -7.95
CA TYR A 102 1.99 28.20 -9.37
C TYR A 102 2.26 29.53 -10.11
N SER A 103 2.85 29.42 -11.30
CA SER A 103 3.06 30.55 -12.20
C SER A 103 3.04 30.06 -13.65
N LEU A 104 2.42 30.81 -14.55
CA LEU A 104 2.37 30.52 -15.97
C LEU A 104 2.39 31.80 -16.81
N ALA A 105 2.90 31.69 -18.03
CA ALA A 105 2.76 32.70 -19.06
C ALA A 105 1.54 32.38 -19.93
N VAL A 106 0.66 33.35 -20.13
CA VAL A 106 -0.57 33.24 -20.94
C VAL A 106 -0.60 34.34 -21.99
N PRO A 107 -1.34 34.18 -23.10
CA PRO A 107 -1.59 35.28 -24.03
C PRO A 107 -2.17 36.51 -23.30
N ALA A 108 -1.63 37.69 -23.60
CA ALA A 108 -2.12 38.95 -23.05
C ALA A 108 -3.52 39.32 -23.58
N ASP A 109 -4.24 40.16 -22.83
CA ASP A 109 -5.59 40.67 -23.16
C ASP A 109 -6.56 39.54 -23.58
N THR A 110 -6.54 38.43 -22.84
CA THR A 110 -7.30 37.21 -23.14
C THR A 110 -8.21 36.83 -21.97
N ASP A 111 -9.49 36.60 -22.26
CA ASP A 111 -10.46 36.09 -21.29
C ASP A 111 -10.20 34.60 -21.01
N LEU A 112 -9.85 34.26 -19.78
CA LEU A 112 -9.53 32.91 -19.35
C LEU A 112 -9.94 32.65 -17.90
N PHE A 113 -9.90 31.39 -17.47
CA PHE A 113 -9.95 31.01 -16.05
C PHE A 113 -8.83 30.02 -15.73
N ILE A 114 -8.52 29.89 -14.44
CA ILE A 114 -7.56 28.89 -13.96
C ILE A 114 -8.33 27.66 -13.49
N ARG A 115 -7.90 26.49 -13.96
CA ARG A 115 -8.36 25.18 -13.52
C ARG A 115 -7.22 24.46 -12.82
N VAL A 116 -7.49 23.90 -11.66
CA VAL A 116 -6.59 22.97 -10.98
C VAL A 116 -7.19 21.59 -11.09
N LYS A 117 -6.44 20.63 -11.63
CA LYS A 117 -6.89 19.24 -11.73
C LYS A 117 -6.49 18.51 -10.45
N ALA A 118 -7.35 17.64 -9.92
CA ALA A 118 -6.96 16.69 -8.88
C ALA A 118 -6.13 15.56 -9.52
N GLN A 119 -4.98 15.93 -10.08
CA GLN A 119 -4.07 15.06 -10.81
C GLN A 119 -2.63 15.49 -10.55
N ALA A 120 -1.79 14.57 -10.11
CA ALA A 120 -0.35 14.72 -10.13
C ALA A 120 0.18 14.03 -11.38
N LEU A 121 0.94 14.75 -12.22
CA LEU A 121 1.39 14.23 -13.50
C LEU A 121 2.83 14.64 -13.77
N ARG A 122 3.71 13.65 -13.98
CA ARG A 122 5.08 13.88 -14.43
C ARG A 122 5.48 12.84 -15.46
N THR A 123 6.03 13.31 -16.57
CA THR A 123 6.63 12.44 -17.59
C THR A 123 8.15 12.43 -17.46
N GLY A 124 8.81 11.35 -17.87
CA GLY A 124 10.26 11.22 -17.81
C GLY A 124 10.74 10.36 -16.65
N THR A 125 11.78 10.81 -15.94
CA THR A 125 12.34 10.09 -14.79
C THR A 125 12.64 11.09 -13.68
N PRO A 126 12.06 10.93 -12.48
CA PRO A 126 10.95 10.01 -12.15
C PRO A 126 9.66 10.35 -12.93
N SER A 127 8.66 9.45 -12.93
CA SER A 127 7.36 9.66 -13.60
C SER A 127 6.19 9.15 -12.79
N TRP A 128 5.03 9.78 -12.92
CA TRP A 128 3.78 9.37 -12.30
C TRP A 128 2.57 9.96 -13.05
N ASP A 129 1.42 9.30 -12.94
CA ASP A 129 0.11 9.81 -13.37
C ASP A 129 -0.93 9.32 -12.36
N PHE A 130 -1.26 10.18 -11.39
CA PHE A 130 -2.21 9.89 -10.33
C PHE A 130 -3.39 10.83 -10.46
N ALA A 131 -4.60 10.30 -10.65
CA ALA A 131 -5.78 11.09 -10.94
C ALA A 131 -6.93 10.71 -10.02
N VAL A 132 -7.55 11.71 -9.38
CA VAL A 132 -8.78 11.50 -8.60
C VAL A 132 -10.00 11.69 -9.49
N VAL A 133 -10.81 10.65 -9.63
CA VAL A 133 -11.94 10.58 -10.55
C VAL A 133 -13.22 10.19 -9.83
N ASP A 134 -14.37 10.62 -10.36
CA ASP A 134 -15.69 10.21 -9.89
C ASP A 134 -16.16 8.98 -10.63
N ASN A 135 -15.96 7.80 -10.03
CA ASN A 135 -16.43 6.51 -10.54
C ASN A 135 -17.94 6.48 -10.77
N THR A 136 -18.72 7.26 -10.01
CA THR A 136 -20.18 7.34 -10.17
C THR A 136 -20.63 8.32 -11.26
N SER A 137 -19.67 8.97 -11.93
CA SER A 137 -19.91 9.90 -13.04
C SER A 137 -19.07 9.56 -14.28
N GLY A 138 -18.82 8.27 -14.52
CA GLY A 138 -18.07 7.79 -15.69
C GLY A 138 -16.62 8.25 -15.67
N ASP A 139 -15.98 8.11 -14.51
CA ASP A 139 -14.57 8.41 -14.23
C ASP A 139 -14.19 9.85 -14.55
N ALA A 140 -15.10 10.78 -14.26
CA ALA A 140 -14.88 12.19 -14.49
C ALA A 140 -13.80 12.72 -13.53
N LEU A 141 -12.70 13.26 -14.07
CA LEU A 141 -11.64 13.89 -13.30
C LEU A 141 -12.15 15.10 -12.50
N TYR A 142 -11.85 15.13 -11.20
CA TYR A 142 -12.16 16.27 -10.35
C TYR A 142 -11.28 17.48 -10.68
N VAL A 143 -11.90 18.65 -10.71
CA VAL A 143 -11.24 19.92 -11.02
C VAL A 143 -11.78 21.05 -10.14
N LEU A 144 -10.93 22.03 -9.85
CA LEU A 144 -11.27 23.28 -9.18
C LEU A 144 -11.11 24.45 -10.16
N ASP A 145 -12.24 25.03 -10.56
CA ASP A 145 -12.28 26.17 -11.48
C ASP A 145 -12.35 27.49 -10.71
N GLY A 146 -11.46 28.42 -11.08
CA GLY A 146 -11.50 29.80 -10.65
C GLY A 146 -12.50 30.63 -11.46
N ALA A 147 -12.73 31.87 -11.00
CA ALA A 147 -13.54 32.83 -11.76
C ALA A 147 -12.80 33.29 -13.04
N ALA A 148 -13.56 33.48 -14.13
CA ALA A 148 -13.03 34.01 -15.38
C ALA A 148 -12.53 35.46 -15.22
N PHE A 149 -11.47 35.81 -15.95
CA PHE A 149 -10.85 37.12 -15.97
C PHE A 149 -10.09 37.38 -17.27
N ASP A 150 -9.85 38.66 -17.56
CA ASP A 150 -8.96 39.09 -18.64
C ASP A 150 -7.52 39.14 -18.12
N SER A 151 -6.59 38.45 -18.81
CA SER A 151 -5.17 38.37 -18.44
C SER A 151 -4.45 39.71 -18.48
N GLY A 152 -4.95 40.68 -19.25
CA GLY A 152 -4.35 41.98 -19.49
C GLY A 152 -2.90 41.85 -19.97
N THR A 153 -2.08 42.86 -19.64
CA THR A 153 -0.64 42.88 -19.98
C THR A 153 0.26 42.90 -18.74
N ALA A 154 -0.32 43.01 -17.55
CA ALA A 154 0.41 43.07 -16.28
C ALA A 154 0.31 41.72 -15.55
N ALA A 155 1.28 41.43 -14.69
CA ALA A 155 1.22 40.23 -13.86
C ALA A 155 -0.02 40.26 -12.95
N THR A 156 -0.74 39.14 -12.86
CA THR A 156 -1.93 39.00 -12.03
C THR A 156 -1.82 37.80 -11.09
N ALA A 157 -2.40 37.96 -9.90
CA ALA A 157 -2.48 36.91 -8.88
C ALA A 157 -3.90 36.33 -8.82
N ARG A 158 -4.01 34.99 -8.82
CA ARG A 158 -5.25 34.22 -8.78
C ARG A 158 -5.10 33.08 -7.78
N ASN A 159 -5.51 33.33 -6.54
CA ASN A 159 -5.54 32.27 -5.54
C ASN A 159 -6.83 31.47 -5.66
N LEU A 160 -6.75 30.16 -5.47
CA LEU A 160 -7.90 29.26 -5.44
C LEU A 160 -7.89 28.51 -4.12
N HIS A 161 -9.08 28.27 -3.57
CA HIS A 161 -9.25 27.54 -2.32
C HIS A 161 -10.39 26.54 -2.46
N ALA A 162 -10.10 25.28 -2.14
CA ALA A 162 -11.05 24.18 -2.13
C ALA A 162 -11.59 23.98 -0.70
N ALA A 163 -12.83 24.37 -0.46
CA ALA A 163 -13.48 24.22 0.84
C ALA A 163 -13.96 22.77 1.08
N SER A 164 -14.03 22.36 2.35
CA SER A 164 -14.53 21.05 2.80
C SER A 164 -16.02 20.82 2.47
N GLY A 165 -16.78 21.90 2.29
CA GLY A 165 -18.23 21.85 2.09
C GLY A 165 -19.03 21.68 3.39
N TRP A 166 -18.36 21.59 4.54
CA TRP A 166 -19.00 21.44 5.85
C TRP A 166 -19.72 22.72 6.29
N GLY A 167 -21.02 22.61 6.58
CA GLY A 167 -21.88 23.71 7.02
C GLY A 167 -21.99 23.88 8.53
N GLY A 168 -21.21 23.13 9.31
CA GLY A 168 -21.22 23.14 10.78
C GLY A 168 -22.05 22.03 11.43
N ALA A 169 -23.00 21.45 10.70
CA ALA A 169 -23.81 20.31 11.17
C ALA A 169 -24.04 19.23 10.11
N SER A 170 -23.78 19.54 8.84
CA SER A 170 -23.82 18.60 7.72
C SER A 170 -23.03 19.20 6.57
N TYR A 171 -22.73 18.42 5.55
CA TYR A 171 -22.32 18.98 4.26
C TYR A 171 -23.45 19.84 3.67
N THR A 172 -23.13 21.08 3.29
CA THR A 172 -24.08 22.04 2.67
C THR A 172 -23.57 22.63 1.35
N GLY A 173 -22.27 22.47 1.08
CA GLY A 173 -21.63 22.81 -0.19
C GLY A 173 -20.96 21.60 -0.82
N ALA A 174 -20.37 21.81 -2.00
CA ALA A 174 -19.51 20.81 -2.63
C ALA A 174 -18.32 20.51 -1.71
N ARG A 175 -17.95 19.23 -1.60
CA ARG A 175 -16.79 18.76 -0.85
C ARG A 175 -15.51 18.96 -1.67
N ALA A 176 -15.25 20.20 -2.08
CA ALA A 176 -14.22 20.51 -3.07
C ALA A 176 -12.80 20.16 -2.58
N ALA A 177 -12.56 20.14 -1.27
CA ALA A 177 -11.29 19.76 -0.67
C ALA A 177 -10.97 18.26 -0.81
N ALA A 178 -11.99 17.40 -0.92
CA ALA A 178 -11.85 15.95 -0.83
C ALA A 178 -10.86 15.36 -1.86
N PRO A 179 -10.97 15.67 -3.18
CA PRO A 179 -10.01 15.14 -4.14
C PRO A 179 -8.57 15.59 -3.90
N PHE A 180 -8.38 16.80 -3.35
CA PHE A 180 -7.04 17.32 -3.07
C PHE A 180 -6.46 16.78 -1.76
N SER A 181 -7.31 16.43 -0.79
CA SER A 181 -6.90 15.72 0.43
C SER A 181 -6.40 14.30 0.11
N ILE A 182 -7.13 13.58 -0.75
CA ILE A 182 -6.71 12.27 -1.28
C ILE A 182 -5.38 12.38 -2.02
N LEU A 183 -5.27 13.32 -2.97
CA LEU A 183 -4.04 13.53 -3.74
C LEU A 183 -2.86 13.93 -2.85
N ASP A 184 -3.11 14.64 -1.76
CA ASP A 184 -2.11 15.04 -0.79
C ASP A 184 -1.57 13.87 0.05
N ALA A 185 -2.42 12.90 0.41
CA ALA A 185 -1.96 11.64 1.02
C ALA A 185 -1.08 10.85 0.05
N VAL A 186 -1.51 10.73 -1.21
CA VAL A 186 -0.72 10.10 -2.28
C VAL A 186 0.62 10.81 -2.50
N TYR A 187 0.65 12.15 -2.40
CA TYR A 187 1.88 12.95 -2.52
C TYR A 187 2.93 12.54 -1.48
N GLU A 188 2.52 12.32 -0.24
CA GLU A 188 3.43 11.85 0.81
C GLU A 188 3.91 10.42 0.54
N SER A 189 3.01 9.53 0.10
CA SER A 189 3.31 8.13 -0.18
C SER A 189 4.36 7.95 -1.28
N PHE A 190 4.19 8.60 -2.43
CA PHE A 190 5.17 8.46 -3.50
C PHE A 190 6.48 9.20 -3.19
N THR A 191 6.45 10.24 -2.36
CA THR A 191 7.66 10.94 -1.92
C THR A 191 8.52 10.03 -1.03
N LEU A 192 7.91 9.23 -0.14
CA LEU A 192 8.64 8.21 0.63
C LEU A 192 9.38 7.22 -0.28
N VAL A 193 8.73 6.78 -1.36
CA VAL A 193 9.36 5.89 -2.34
C VAL A 193 10.49 6.60 -3.10
N LEU A 194 10.30 7.87 -3.48
CA LEU A 194 11.35 8.65 -4.15
C LEU A 194 12.56 8.95 -3.27
N ASP A 195 12.40 8.98 -1.94
CA ASP A 195 13.51 9.07 -0.99
C ASP A 195 14.40 7.81 -1.05
N ALA A 196 13.82 6.64 -1.34
CA ALA A 196 14.54 5.38 -1.54
C ALA A 196 15.05 5.19 -2.98
N ASP A 197 14.19 5.45 -3.98
CA ASP A 197 14.52 5.39 -5.41
C ASP A 197 14.13 6.70 -6.13
N PRO A 198 15.06 7.66 -6.28
CA PRO A 198 14.81 8.93 -6.96
C PRO A 198 14.49 8.80 -8.46
N SER A 199 14.64 7.60 -9.03
CA SER A 199 14.38 7.30 -10.43
C SER A 199 13.09 6.49 -10.66
N ALA A 200 12.32 6.22 -9.60
CA ALA A 200 11.11 5.42 -9.66
C ALA A 200 10.15 5.93 -10.74
N GLY A 201 9.64 5.00 -11.55
CA GLY A 201 8.59 5.22 -12.52
C GLY A 201 7.32 4.55 -12.05
N PHE A 202 6.36 5.34 -11.58
CA PHE A 202 5.07 4.88 -11.08
C PHE A 202 4.10 4.63 -12.24
N PRO A 203 3.58 3.40 -12.40
CA PRO A 203 2.46 3.13 -13.31
C PRO A 203 1.23 3.99 -12.97
N PRO A 204 0.36 4.34 -13.93
CA PRO A 204 -0.81 5.16 -13.64
C PRO A 204 -1.71 4.57 -12.56
N LEU A 205 -2.28 5.44 -11.73
CA LEU A 205 -3.21 5.08 -10.64
C LEU A 205 -4.44 5.98 -10.69
N GLU A 206 -5.61 5.37 -10.72
CA GLU A 206 -6.91 6.05 -10.60
C GLU A 206 -7.40 5.97 -9.16
N LEU A 207 -7.72 7.12 -8.57
CA LEU A 207 -8.25 7.26 -7.22
C LEU A 207 -9.75 7.57 -7.34
N ASN A 208 -10.55 6.52 -7.25
CA ASN A 208 -12.00 6.54 -7.43
C ASN A 208 -12.70 7.01 -6.15
N TRP A 209 -13.17 8.26 -6.15
CA TRP A 209 -13.87 8.84 -5.01
C TRP A 209 -15.17 9.52 -5.43
N SER A 210 -16.22 9.31 -4.65
CA SER A 210 -17.51 10.00 -4.79
C SER A 210 -18.20 10.11 -3.45
N PRO A 211 -18.99 11.17 -3.18
CA PRO A 211 -19.92 11.20 -2.06
C PRO A 211 -20.95 10.04 -2.08
N ASN A 212 -21.08 9.33 -3.20
CA ASN A 212 -21.96 8.17 -3.36
C ASN A 212 -21.28 6.83 -3.02
N ASN A 213 -19.95 6.82 -2.85
CA ASN A 213 -19.19 5.62 -2.49
C ASN A 213 -19.54 5.21 -1.06
N ARG A 214 -20.18 4.06 -0.91
CA ARG A 214 -20.78 3.55 0.32
C ARG A 214 -20.35 2.10 0.61
N PRO A 215 -20.30 1.69 1.89
CA PRO A 215 -19.85 0.37 2.29
C PRO A 215 -20.96 -0.68 2.11
N VAL A 216 -21.33 -0.93 0.86
CA VAL A 216 -22.43 -1.83 0.47
C VAL A 216 -21.90 -2.91 -0.45
N SER A 217 -22.43 -4.13 -0.27
CA SER A 217 -22.12 -5.32 -1.06
C SER A 217 -23.35 -5.78 -1.85
N PRO A 218 -23.20 -6.33 -3.07
CA PRO A 218 -21.93 -6.60 -3.78
C PRO A 218 -21.25 -5.34 -4.32
N PHE A 219 -19.95 -5.47 -4.63
CA PHE A 219 -19.18 -4.39 -5.24
C PHE A 219 -19.75 -4.00 -6.62
N ASP A 220 -20.11 -2.73 -6.78
CA ASP A 220 -20.51 -2.06 -8.01
C ASP A 220 -20.00 -0.61 -8.00
N ALA A 221 -18.89 -0.37 -8.70
CA ALA A 221 -18.23 0.92 -8.75
C ALA A 221 -19.08 2.01 -9.39
N ASP A 222 -19.86 1.70 -10.44
CA ASP A 222 -20.66 2.70 -11.16
C ASP A 222 -21.79 3.25 -10.26
N ASP A 223 -22.35 2.40 -9.40
CA ASP A 223 -23.40 2.76 -8.44
C ASP A 223 -22.84 3.30 -7.10
N GLY A 224 -21.51 3.23 -6.89
CA GLY A 224 -20.84 3.60 -5.65
C GLY A 224 -20.95 2.57 -4.51
N ASP A 225 -21.40 1.34 -4.78
CA ASP A 225 -21.38 0.25 -3.80
C ASP A 225 -19.98 -0.36 -3.74
N ILE A 226 -19.05 0.20 -2.96
CA ILE A 226 -17.63 -0.21 -3.02
C ILE A 226 -17.20 -1.17 -1.89
N VAL A 227 -18.10 -1.55 -1.00
CA VAL A 227 -17.88 -2.40 0.20
C VAL A 227 -16.98 -1.78 1.26
N THR A 228 -15.77 -1.39 0.88
CA THR A 228 -14.73 -0.74 1.71
C THR A 228 -13.81 0.07 0.80
N SER A 229 -13.08 1.03 1.35
CA SER A 229 -11.91 1.55 0.65
C SER A 229 -10.95 0.39 0.36
N SER A 230 -10.48 0.30 -0.89
CA SER A 230 -9.66 -0.82 -1.35
C SER A 230 -8.88 -0.51 -2.63
N PHE A 231 -7.64 -0.98 -2.70
CA PHE A 231 -6.88 -1.12 -3.93
C PHE A 231 -7.37 -2.32 -4.74
N ARG A 232 -7.47 -2.13 -6.06
CA ARG A 232 -7.85 -3.13 -7.05
C ARG A 232 -7.03 -2.95 -8.30
N PHE A 233 -6.70 -4.05 -8.97
CA PHE A 233 -6.14 -4.00 -10.31
C PHE A 233 -7.18 -4.50 -11.32
N SER A 234 -7.59 -3.61 -12.23
CA SER A 234 -8.62 -3.89 -13.22
C SER A 234 -8.31 -3.19 -14.53
N GLY A 235 -8.66 -3.80 -15.66
CA GLY A 235 -8.43 -3.21 -16.98
C GLY A 235 -6.97 -2.95 -17.37
N GLY A 236 -5.99 -3.39 -16.56
CA GLY A 236 -4.57 -3.07 -16.75
C GLY A 236 -4.10 -1.78 -16.08
N VAL A 237 -4.92 -1.20 -15.20
CA VAL A 237 -4.64 0.03 -14.43
C VAL A 237 -4.86 -0.28 -12.94
N GLY A 238 -4.03 0.32 -12.08
CA GLY A 238 -4.25 0.29 -10.65
C GLY A 238 -5.36 1.28 -10.27
N GLU A 239 -6.29 0.85 -9.43
CA GLU A 239 -7.44 1.64 -8.98
C GLU A 239 -7.52 1.58 -7.44
N ILE A 240 -7.73 2.72 -6.79
CA ILE A 240 -8.08 2.77 -5.36
C ILE A 240 -9.48 3.34 -5.25
N PHE A 241 -10.41 2.57 -4.69
CA PHE A 241 -11.75 3.04 -4.37
C PHE A 241 -11.76 3.60 -2.95
N ILE A 242 -12.38 4.76 -2.77
CA ILE A 242 -12.38 5.50 -1.50
C ILE A 242 -13.82 5.80 -1.09
N LEU A 243 -14.20 5.48 0.15
CA LEU A 243 -15.53 5.77 0.68
C LEU A 243 -15.75 7.28 0.83
N GLY A 244 -17.00 7.70 0.65
CA GLY A 244 -17.39 9.11 0.74
C GLY A 244 -18.80 9.33 1.27
N ALA A 245 -19.42 8.29 1.83
CA ALA A 245 -20.78 8.32 2.31
C ALA A 245 -20.88 9.01 3.68
N ALA A 246 -21.25 10.28 3.66
CA ALA A 246 -21.50 11.05 4.87
C ALA A 246 -22.48 10.32 5.83
N ASP A 247 -22.20 10.47 7.11
CA ASP A 247 -22.88 9.88 8.27
C ASP A 247 -22.79 8.35 8.35
N SER A 248 -21.95 7.74 7.50
CA SER A 248 -21.62 6.31 7.51
C SER A 248 -20.11 6.14 7.66
N ASP A 249 -19.36 6.48 6.62
CA ASP A 249 -17.94 6.23 6.48
C ASP A 249 -17.39 7.11 5.35
N THR A 250 -16.37 7.92 5.65
CA THR A 250 -15.82 8.91 4.73
C THR A 250 -14.32 8.97 4.81
N ASP A 251 -13.65 8.47 3.77
CA ASP A 251 -12.20 8.27 3.81
C ASP A 251 -11.39 9.39 3.16
N GLU A 252 -12.04 10.39 2.55
CA GLU A 252 -11.31 11.45 1.84
C GLU A 252 -10.41 12.33 2.73
N PHE A 253 -10.67 12.35 4.05
CA PHE A 253 -9.79 12.97 5.04
C PHE A 253 -9.02 11.94 5.89
N ASP A 254 -9.28 10.66 5.69
CA ASP A 254 -8.61 9.54 6.39
C ASP A 254 -7.33 9.18 5.65
N ARG A 255 -6.33 10.05 5.83
CA ARG A 255 -5.06 9.99 5.11
C ARG A 255 -4.38 8.63 5.25
N HIS A 256 -4.49 7.99 6.42
CA HIS A 256 -3.91 6.67 6.66
C HIS A 256 -4.60 5.58 5.84
N VAL A 257 -5.92 5.64 5.68
CA VAL A 257 -6.66 4.72 4.78
C VAL A 257 -6.18 4.90 3.34
N VAL A 258 -6.09 6.14 2.86
CA VAL A 258 -5.59 6.41 1.49
C VAL A 258 -4.13 5.94 1.31
N ALA A 259 -3.27 6.16 2.30
CA ALA A 259 -1.88 5.73 2.25
C ALA A 259 -1.72 4.22 2.37
N HIS A 260 -2.57 3.53 3.14
CA HIS A 260 -2.66 2.07 3.24
C HIS A 260 -2.94 1.45 1.89
N GLU A 261 -4.00 1.92 1.21
CA GLU A 261 -4.35 1.42 -0.13
C GLU A 261 -3.28 1.76 -1.17
N TRP A 262 -2.61 2.90 -1.03
CA TRP A 262 -1.46 3.22 -1.86
C TRP A 262 -0.28 2.26 -1.61
N GLY A 263 -0.11 1.79 -0.37
CA GLY A 263 0.81 0.72 -0.02
C GLY A 263 0.53 -0.56 -0.82
N HIS A 264 -0.72 -0.97 -0.98
CA HIS A 264 -1.06 -2.13 -1.83
C HIS A 264 -0.81 -1.88 -3.32
N TYR A 265 -1.05 -0.66 -3.81
CA TYR A 265 -0.62 -0.26 -5.16
C TYR A 265 0.90 -0.42 -5.31
N PHE A 266 1.68 -0.01 -4.31
CA PHE A 266 3.13 -0.20 -4.30
C PHE A 266 3.52 -1.67 -4.31
N GLU A 267 2.92 -2.51 -3.46
CA GLU A 267 3.20 -3.95 -3.43
C GLU A 267 2.95 -4.61 -4.78
N TYR A 268 1.87 -4.20 -5.46
CA TYR A 268 1.49 -4.74 -6.75
C TYR A 268 2.44 -4.32 -7.88
N GLU A 269 2.79 -3.03 -7.97
CA GLU A 269 3.58 -2.52 -9.10
C GLU A 269 5.09 -2.72 -8.90
N PHE A 270 5.60 -2.46 -7.70
CA PHE A 270 7.04 -2.45 -7.40
C PHE A 270 7.53 -3.77 -6.80
N SER A 271 6.68 -4.45 -6.02
CA SER A 271 7.02 -5.72 -5.37
C SER A 271 6.34 -6.91 -6.06
N ARG A 272 6.06 -7.97 -5.29
CA ARG A 272 5.11 -9.02 -5.61
C ARG A 272 4.22 -9.20 -4.38
N SER A 273 2.91 -9.19 -4.57
CA SER A 273 1.96 -9.61 -3.54
C SER A 273 1.25 -10.88 -3.97
N ASP A 274 1.40 -11.94 -3.18
CA ASP A 274 0.62 -13.16 -3.29
C ASP A 274 -0.64 -13.09 -2.40
N SER A 275 -0.94 -11.94 -1.79
CA SER A 275 -2.13 -11.74 -0.95
C SER A 275 -3.40 -12.02 -1.75
N ILE A 276 -4.31 -12.79 -1.14
CA ILE A 276 -5.64 -13.08 -1.69
C ILE A 276 -6.70 -12.06 -1.26
N GLY A 277 -6.30 -11.05 -0.47
CA GLY A 277 -7.19 -10.04 0.11
C GLY A 277 -8.32 -10.63 0.95
N GLY A 278 -9.39 -9.85 1.12
CA GLY A 278 -10.61 -10.26 1.82
C GLY A 278 -10.76 -9.63 3.21
N PRO A 279 -11.89 -9.83 3.90
CA PRO A 279 -12.16 -9.19 5.20
C PRO A 279 -11.09 -9.56 6.23
N HIS A 280 -10.66 -8.62 7.05
CA HIS A 280 -9.60 -8.81 8.04
C HIS A 280 -9.81 -7.88 9.25
N GLY A 281 -9.00 -8.09 10.28
CA GLY A 281 -8.96 -7.26 11.47
C GLY A 281 -7.86 -7.70 12.42
N LEU A 282 -7.44 -6.80 13.30
CA LEU A 282 -6.19 -6.95 14.07
C LEU A 282 -6.07 -8.22 14.92
N GLY A 283 -7.19 -8.81 15.31
CA GLY A 283 -7.24 -10.03 16.14
C GLY A 283 -7.43 -11.32 15.34
N ASP A 284 -7.48 -11.25 14.01
CA ASP A 284 -7.75 -12.39 13.16
C ASP A 284 -6.50 -13.25 12.94
N TYR A 285 -6.71 -14.57 12.90
CA TYR A 285 -5.71 -15.52 12.44
C TYR A 285 -5.82 -15.60 10.91
N LEU A 286 -5.03 -14.82 10.20
CA LEU A 286 -5.13 -14.63 8.75
C LEU A 286 -4.31 -15.67 7.98
N ASP A 287 -4.66 -15.85 6.69
CA ASP A 287 -3.70 -16.39 5.72
C ASP A 287 -2.43 -15.52 5.78
N PRO A 288 -1.22 -16.10 5.86
CA PRO A 288 0.00 -15.34 6.06
C PRO A 288 0.33 -14.35 4.93
N ARG A 289 -0.20 -14.57 3.73
CA ARG A 289 -0.06 -13.65 2.60
C ARG A 289 -0.89 -12.38 2.83
N VAL A 290 -2.07 -12.55 3.43
CA VAL A 290 -2.95 -11.44 3.83
C VAL A 290 -2.38 -10.73 5.06
N ALA A 291 -1.93 -11.48 6.08
CA ALA A 291 -1.28 -10.89 7.24
C ALA A 291 -0.09 -9.99 6.85
N PHE A 292 0.72 -10.43 5.88
CA PHE A 292 1.83 -9.64 5.38
C PHE A 292 1.35 -8.38 4.65
N GLY A 293 0.45 -8.52 3.68
CA GLY A 293 -0.05 -7.39 2.89
C GLY A 293 -0.73 -6.33 3.75
N GLU A 294 -1.69 -6.73 4.60
CA GLU A 294 -2.43 -5.79 5.46
C GLU A 294 -1.54 -5.16 6.53
N GLY A 295 -0.59 -5.93 7.08
CA GLY A 295 0.41 -5.41 8.00
C GLY A 295 1.35 -4.40 7.32
N PHE A 296 1.75 -4.66 6.07
CA PHE A 296 2.53 -3.73 5.28
C PHE A 296 1.74 -2.46 4.98
N GLY A 297 0.48 -2.55 4.54
CA GLY A 297 -0.37 -1.37 4.30
C GLY A 297 -0.47 -0.46 5.53
N ASN A 298 -0.71 -1.07 6.70
CA ASN A 298 -0.78 -0.36 7.97
C ASN A 298 0.54 0.36 8.28
N ALA A 299 1.66 -0.36 8.26
CA ALA A 299 2.96 0.21 8.58
C ALA A 299 3.36 1.28 7.56
N PHE A 300 3.19 1.00 6.26
CA PHE A 300 3.48 1.92 5.17
C PHE A 300 2.70 3.23 5.34
N SER A 301 1.44 3.19 5.73
CA SER A 301 0.65 4.41 5.98
C SER A 301 1.31 5.30 7.06
N GLY A 302 1.81 4.70 8.14
CA GLY A 302 2.53 5.43 9.18
C GLY A 302 3.90 5.94 8.72
N MET A 303 4.65 5.11 7.97
CA MET A 303 5.93 5.50 7.38
C MET A 303 5.77 6.68 6.42
N ALA A 304 4.74 6.63 5.58
CA ALA A 304 4.41 7.59 4.55
C ALA A 304 3.79 8.85 5.12
N LEU A 305 3.17 8.84 6.30
CA LEU A 305 2.58 10.06 6.88
C LEU A 305 3.41 10.67 8.01
N ASP A 306 4.47 9.97 8.45
CA ASP A 306 5.24 10.35 9.64
C ASP A 306 4.31 10.49 10.87
N ASP A 307 3.32 9.60 10.94
CA ASP A 307 2.32 9.54 12.00
C ASP A 307 1.97 8.06 12.28
N PRO A 308 2.41 7.50 13.41
CA PRO A 308 2.17 6.08 13.72
C PRO A 308 0.72 5.78 14.12
N VAL A 309 -0.12 6.80 14.34
CA VAL A 309 -1.50 6.60 14.74
C VAL A 309 -2.40 6.64 13.52
N TYR A 310 -2.63 5.47 12.93
CA TYR A 310 -3.64 5.25 11.91
C TYR A 310 -5.02 5.63 12.42
N ARG A 311 -5.79 6.35 11.61
CA ARG A 311 -7.17 6.75 11.93
C ARG A 311 -8.09 6.62 10.72
N ASP A 312 -9.32 6.22 11.02
CA ASP A 312 -10.42 6.02 10.09
C ASP A 312 -11.68 6.59 10.76
N SER A 313 -12.37 7.48 10.07
CA SER A 313 -13.48 8.28 10.58
C SER A 313 -14.82 7.76 10.10
N MET A 314 -15.77 7.65 11.02
CA MET A 314 -17.05 7.02 10.72
C MET A 314 -18.23 7.60 11.49
N GLY A 315 -19.42 7.11 11.14
CA GLY A 315 -20.67 7.40 11.83
C GLY A 315 -21.21 8.81 11.64
N GLU A 316 -22.21 9.16 12.45
CA GLU A 316 -22.94 10.44 12.35
C GLU A 316 -21.99 11.63 12.50
N PHE A 317 -22.07 12.57 11.57
CA PHE A 317 -21.20 13.75 11.46
C PHE A 317 -19.70 13.42 11.36
N GLN A 318 -19.34 12.16 11.09
CA GLN A 318 -17.96 11.68 11.03
C GLN A 318 -17.24 11.88 12.36
N THR A 319 -17.97 11.88 13.48
CA THR A 319 -17.40 12.24 14.79
C THR A 319 -16.87 11.07 15.60
N ASP A 320 -17.15 9.84 15.16
CA ASP A 320 -16.58 8.60 15.71
C ASP A 320 -15.41 8.15 14.84
N GLY A 321 -14.57 7.27 15.36
CA GLY A 321 -13.45 6.75 14.58
C GLY A 321 -12.76 5.55 15.20
N PHE A 322 -12.15 4.77 14.31
CA PHE A 322 -11.23 3.71 14.63
C PHE A 322 -9.79 4.26 14.67
N PHE A 323 -8.95 3.63 15.49
CA PHE A 323 -7.52 3.92 15.45
C PHE A 323 -6.69 2.67 15.79
N ILE A 324 -5.49 2.64 15.22
CA ILE A 324 -4.40 1.74 15.61
C ILE A 324 -3.13 2.55 15.77
N ASN A 325 -2.27 2.16 16.70
CA ASN A 325 -0.92 2.69 16.77
C ASN A 325 0.01 1.61 16.22
N VAL A 326 0.59 1.82 15.05
CA VAL A 326 1.45 0.80 14.41
C VAL A 326 2.78 0.59 15.13
N GLU A 327 3.13 1.49 16.06
CA GLU A 327 4.23 1.37 17.02
C GLU A 327 3.89 0.49 18.22
N ASP A 328 2.61 0.15 18.42
CA ASP A 328 2.23 -0.72 19.52
C ASP A 328 2.69 -2.14 19.21
N ASN A 329 3.32 -2.77 20.20
CA ASN A 329 3.89 -4.10 20.09
C ASN A 329 3.06 -5.15 20.85
N ASP A 330 1.97 -4.76 21.53
CA ASP A 330 1.08 -5.66 22.29
C ASP A 330 0.00 -6.29 21.38
N SER A 331 0.42 -7.18 20.49
CA SER A 331 -0.48 -7.89 19.57
C SER A 331 -1.47 -8.79 20.34
N PRO A 332 -2.78 -8.76 20.03
CA PRO A 332 -3.76 -9.64 20.66
C PRO A 332 -3.56 -11.12 20.29
N ASN A 333 -2.89 -11.40 19.17
CA ASN A 333 -2.67 -12.73 18.61
C ASN A 333 -1.31 -12.84 17.90
N SER A 334 -0.23 -12.60 18.63
CA SER A 334 1.14 -12.60 18.10
C SER A 334 1.48 -13.82 17.23
N GLY A 335 1.97 -13.55 16.02
CA GLY A 335 2.50 -14.57 15.13
C GLY A 335 2.59 -14.15 13.67
N TRP A 336 3.14 -15.04 12.85
CA TRP A 336 3.36 -14.86 11.40
C TRP A 336 2.08 -14.79 10.56
N TYR A 337 0.92 -14.93 11.21
CA TYR A 337 -0.43 -14.88 10.66
C TYR A 337 -1.23 -13.67 11.16
N SER A 338 -0.63 -12.77 11.94
CA SER A 338 -1.27 -11.59 12.49
C SER A 338 -0.79 -10.35 11.75
N GLU A 339 -1.73 -9.61 11.15
CA GLU A 339 -1.42 -8.32 10.51
C GLU A 339 -0.85 -7.30 11.50
N PHE A 340 -1.24 -7.38 12.77
CA PHE A 340 -0.70 -6.52 13.83
C PHE A 340 0.79 -6.81 14.04
N SER A 341 1.15 -8.09 14.19
CA SER A 341 2.55 -8.48 14.34
C SER A 341 3.40 -8.03 13.16
N ILE A 342 2.85 -8.06 11.94
CA ILE A 342 3.56 -7.59 10.76
C ILE A 342 3.71 -6.06 10.78
N HIS A 343 2.65 -5.31 11.08
CA HIS A 343 2.76 -3.84 11.07
C HIS A 343 3.77 -3.33 12.10
N SER A 344 3.85 -3.98 13.27
CA SER A 344 4.70 -3.50 14.36
C SER A 344 6.16 -3.76 14.03
N ILE A 345 6.46 -4.97 13.54
CA ILE A 345 7.80 -5.30 13.06
C ILE A 345 8.23 -4.33 11.95
N LEU A 346 7.38 -4.10 10.94
CA LEU A 346 7.76 -3.25 9.82
C LEU A 346 7.96 -1.79 10.22
N TYR A 347 7.12 -1.27 11.13
CA TYR A 347 7.26 0.08 11.63
C TYR A 347 8.52 0.24 12.50
N ASP A 348 8.77 -0.67 13.45
CA ASP A 348 9.98 -0.67 14.29
C ASP A 348 11.28 -0.81 13.46
N LEU A 349 11.22 -1.49 12.31
CA LEU A 349 12.37 -1.54 11.40
C LEU A 349 12.66 -0.18 10.74
N PHE A 350 11.62 0.61 10.49
CA PHE A 350 11.68 1.87 9.76
C PHE A 350 12.07 3.05 10.66
N ASP A 351 11.41 3.19 11.80
CA ASP A 351 11.40 4.41 12.57
C ASP A 351 12.70 4.61 13.36
N ALA A 352 12.85 5.78 13.98
CA ALA A 352 14.09 6.16 14.67
C ALA A 352 13.95 6.19 16.19
N ALA A 353 12.73 6.02 16.70
CA ALA A 353 12.38 6.19 18.09
C ALA A 353 12.53 4.86 18.83
N SER A 354 13.78 4.51 19.17
CA SER A 354 14.05 3.33 20.01
C SER A 354 13.16 3.30 21.26
N ASP A 355 12.24 2.36 21.28
CA ASP A 355 11.37 2.07 22.42
C ASP A 355 11.31 0.56 22.70
N GLY A 356 11.29 0.19 23.99
CA GLY A 356 11.24 -1.21 24.40
C GLY A 356 12.35 -2.10 23.80
N ILE A 357 11.96 -2.98 22.87
CA ILE A 357 12.82 -3.94 22.16
C ILE A 357 13.37 -3.32 20.87
N ASP A 358 12.74 -2.26 20.35
CA ASP A 358 13.21 -1.55 19.18
C ASP A 358 14.54 -0.82 19.45
N ALA A 359 15.53 -1.22 18.66
CA ALA A 359 16.86 -0.66 18.60
C ALA A 359 17.34 -0.61 17.14
N VAL A 360 16.41 -0.65 16.19
CA VAL A 360 16.64 -0.66 14.76
C VAL A 360 16.20 0.70 14.20
N THR A 361 16.87 1.17 13.15
CA THR A 361 16.51 2.43 12.48
C THR A 361 17.01 2.35 11.04
N LEU A 362 16.36 1.52 10.22
CA LEU A 362 16.79 1.30 8.84
C LEU A 362 16.28 2.40 7.91
N GLY A 363 15.18 3.06 8.27
CA GLY A 363 14.40 3.86 7.33
C GLY A 363 13.80 3.00 6.22
N PHE A 364 13.24 3.64 5.19
CA PHE A 364 12.50 2.92 4.15
C PHE A 364 13.38 2.22 3.11
N GLY A 365 14.64 2.66 2.91
CA GLY A 365 15.53 2.14 1.87
C GLY A 365 15.74 0.61 1.94
N PRO A 366 16.20 0.05 3.07
CA PRO A 366 16.37 -1.40 3.19
C PRO A 366 15.07 -2.21 3.08
N ILE A 367 13.92 -1.63 3.47
CA ILE A 367 12.59 -2.25 3.30
C ILE A 367 12.22 -2.26 1.81
N TYR A 368 12.41 -1.14 1.12
CA TYR A 368 12.19 -1.00 -0.32
C TYR A 368 13.04 -1.99 -1.13
N ASP A 369 14.33 -2.12 -0.81
CA ASP A 369 15.25 -3.03 -1.51
C ASP A 369 14.74 -4.47 -1.42
N VAL A 370 14.40 -4.95 -0.21
CA VAL A 370 13.88 -6.32 -0.02
C VAL A 370 12.57 -6.55 -0.79
N LEU A 371 11.63 -5.60 -0.72
CA LEU A 371 10.35 -5.71 -1.41
C LEU A 371 10.51 -5.74 -2.93
N THR A 372 11.39 -4.91 -3.49
CA THR A 372 11.55 -4.76 -4.94
C THR A 372 12.54 -5.73 -5.57
N GLU A 373 13.44 -6.32 -4.78
CA GLU A 373 14.44 -7.29 -5.23
C GLU A 373 14.11 -8.71 -4.75
N GLU A 374 14.53 -9.09 -3.54
CA GLU A 374 14.51 -10.50 -3.11
C GLU A 374 13.10 -11.07 -2.96
N GLN A 375 12.19 -10.37 -2.31
CA GLN A 375 10.81 -10.84 -2.10
C GLN A 375 10.03 -10.92 -3.42
N ARG A 376 10.33 -10.03 -4.37
CA ARG A 376 9.74 -10.09 -5.72
C ARG A 376 10.10 -11.39 -6.44
N MET A 377 11.29 -11.93 -6.19
CA MET A 377 11.90 -13.01 -6.97
C MET A 377 11.94 -14.38 -6.27
N THR A 378 11.49 -14.49 -5.01
CA THR A 378 11.47 -15.76 -4.26
C THR A 378 10.50 -16.81 -4.83
N ASP A 379 10.83 -18.10 -4.69
CA ASP A 379 9.92 -19.20 -5.06
C ASP A 379 8.84 -19.48 -3.99
N ALA A 380 9.03 -19.01 -2.74
CA ALA A 380 8.02 -19.08 -1.68
C ALA A 380 6.93 -18.02 -1.88
N LEU A 381 5.77 -18.15 -1.23
CA LEU A 381 4.72 -17.12 -1.23
C LEU A 381 5.13 -15.94 -0.35
N THR A 382 4.77 -14.71 -0.76
CA THR A 382 5.17 -13.48 -0.08
C THR A 382 4.57 -13.39 1.32
N THR A 383 5.45 -13.47 2.32
CA THR A 383 5.11 -13.46 3.75
C THR A 383 6.26 -12.84 4.55
N ILE A 384 6.13 -12.71 5.87
CA ILE A 384 7.24 -12.28 6.73
C ILE A 384 8.48 -13.18 6.59
N PHE A 385 8.29 -14.46 6.25
CA PHE A 385 9.36 -15.43 6.03
C PHE A 385 10.21 -15.09 4.81
N THR A 386 9.63 -14.51 3.75
CA THR A 386 10.39 -14.08 2.56
C THR A 386 11.05 -12.73 2.74
N PHE A 387 10.62 -11.94 3.73
CA PHE A 387 11.09 -10.58 3.98
C PHE A 387 12.30 -10.53 4.93
N ILE A 388 12.22 -11.19 6.09
CA ILE A 388 13.22 -11.03 7.16
C ILE A 388 14.62 -11.59 6.81
N PRO A 389 14.78 -12.79 6.20
CA PRO A 389 16.10 -13.32 5.88
C PRO A 389 16.95 -12.37 5.00
N PRO A 390 16.49 -11.90 3.82
CA PRO A 390 17.29 -10.99 3.00
C PRO A 390 17.54 -9.64 3.69
N LEU A 391 16.59 -9.14 4.50
CA LEU A 391 16.80 -7.92 5.29
C LEU A 391 17.98 -8.06 6.25
N LYS A 392 18.07 -9.19 6.97
CA LYS A 392 19.18 -9.49 7.89
C LYS A 392 20.51 -9.67 7.16
N ASP A 393 20.48 -10.31 5.98
CA ASP A 393 21.68 -10.51 5.16
C ASP A 393 22.23 -9.17 4.63
N ALA A 394 21.35 -8.24 4.27
CA ALA A 394 21.71 -6.88 3.88
C ALA A 394 22.17 -6.01 5.07
N ASN A 395 21.65 -6.27 6.28
CA ASN A 395 21.91 -5.48 7.48
C ASN A 395 22.51 -6.32 8.63
N PRO A 396 23.72 -6.91 8.45
CA PRO A 396 24.29 -7.86 9.41
C PRO A 396 24.66 -7.23 10.77
N ALA A 397 24.76 -5.89 10.84
CA ALA A 397 25.00 -5.18 12.08
C ALA A 397 23.76 -5.17 12.99
N ASP A 398 22.56 -5.14 12.39
CA ASP A 398 21.28 -5.05 13.08
C ASP A 398 20.56 -6.40 13.17
N ALA A 399 21.08 -7.45 12.52
CA ALA A 399 20.46 -8.78 12.47
C ALA A 399 20.01 -9.34 13.84
N ALA A 400 20.76 -9.08 14.93
CA ALA A 400 20.39 -9.52 16.27
C ALA A 400 19.24 -8.70 16.89
N ASN A 401 19.12 -7.42 16.54
CA ASN A 401 18.01 -6.56 16.96
C ASN A 401 16.76 -6.90 16.13
N ILE A 402 16.90 -7.12 14.82
CA ILE A 402 15.83 -7.65 13.96
C ILE A 402 15.32 -8.98 14.52
N ASP A 403 16.21 -9.86 14.95
CA ASP A 403 15.81 -11.12 15.60
C ASP A 403 15.01 -10.91 16.88
N ALA A 404 15.30 -9.85 17.64
CA ALA A 404 14.58 -9.53 18.86
C ALA A 404 13.16 -9.02 18.56
N LEU A 405 12.99 -8.16 17.54
CA LEU A 405 11.69 -7.67 17.06
C LEU A 405 10.79 -8.83 16.61
N VAL A 406 11.31 -9.68 15.72
CA VAL A 406 10.57 -10.82 15.18
C VAL A 406 10.20 -11.82 16.28
N ALA A 407 11.12 -12.11 17.21
CA ALA A 407 10.86 -13.01 18.31
C ALA A 407 9.85 -12.43 19.33
N ALA A 408 9.76 -11.11 19.48
CA ALA A 408 8.79 -10.46 20.36
C ALA A 408 7.35 -10.68 19.89
N GLN A 409 7.16 -10.90 18.59
CA GLN A 409 5.87 -11.24 17.98
C GLN A 409 5.63 -12.75 17.86
N ASP A 410 6.33 -13.57 18.65
CA ASP A 410 6.20 -15.05 18.66
C ASP A 410 6.42 -15.71 17.27
N ILE A 411 7.37 -15.18 16.50
CA ILE A 411 7.82 -15.73 15.21
C ILE A 411 9.23 -16.31 15.37
N ALA A 412 9.51 -17.44 14.72
CA ALA A 412 10.85 -18.00 14.70
C ALA A 412 11.81 -17.03 14.00
N ALA A 413 12.72 -16.41 14.76
CA ALA A 413 13.57 -15.32 14.26
C ALA A 413 14.98 -15.76 13.83
N VAL A 414 15.76 -16.33 14.75
CA VAL A 414 17.18 -16.63 14.51
C VAL A 414 17.39 -17.64 13.37
N THR A 415 16.47 -18.59 13.24
CA THR A 415 16.52 -19.68 12.24
C THR A 415 15.53 -19.48 11.11
N ILE A 416 14.99 -18.26 10.95
CA ILE A 416 14.01 -17.93 9.92
C ILE A 416 14.58 -18.19 8.52
N ASP A 417 13.75 -18.76 7.65
CA ASP A 417 14.03 -19.00 6.25
C ASP A 417 12.77 -18.71 5.44
N GLU A 418 12.91 -18.56 4.12
CA GLU A 418 11.84 -18.15 3.21
C GLU A 418 10.60 -19.07 3.20
N PHE A 419 10.73 -20.32 3.68
CA PHE A 419 9.63 -21.28 3.79
C PHE A 419 9.20 -21.53 5.25
N GLY A 420 9.66 -20.72 6.20
CA GLY A 420 9.30 -20.84 7.62
C GLY A 420 9.59 -22.23 8.21
N SER A 421 10.64 -22.92 7.74
CA SER A 421 10.85 -24.36 8.03
C SER A 421 11.16 -24.67 9.49
N THR A 422 11.51 -23.65 10.28
CA THR A 422 11.82 -23.76 11.70
C THR A 422 10.76 -23.16 12.62
N GLU A 423 9.62 -22.73 12.06
CA GLU A 423 8.51 -22.15 12.83
C GLU A 423 7.92 -23.16 13.83
N THR A 424 7.57 -22.68 15.02
CA THR A 424 7.01 -23.46 16.12
C THR A 424 5.69 -22.91 16.67
N ASN A 425 5.35 -21.65 16.39
CA ASN A 425 4.05 -21.04 16.69
C ASN A 425 3.00 -21.58 15.73
N GLY A 426 2.29 -22.61 16.19
CA GLY A 426 1.18 -23.23 15.45
C GLY A 426 -0.19 -22.64 15.76
N ALA A 427 -0.28 -21.41 16.29
CA ALA A 427 -1.54 -20.74 16.63
C ALA A 427 -2.48 -21.56 17.55
N GLY A 428 -1.92 -22.46 18.37
CA GLY A 428 -2.70 -23.39 19.19
C GLY A 428 -3.22 -24.65 18.48
N ASN A 429 -2.97 -24.82 17.18
CA ASN A 429 -3.27 -26.02 16.39
C ASN A 429 -2.12 -26.44 15.46
N SER A 430 -0.98 -26.85 16.05
CA SER A 430 0.22 -27.22 15.27
C SER A 430 0.01 -28.32 14.23
N ASP A 431 -0.93 -29.25 14.44
CA ASP A 431 -1.15 -30.37 13.51
C ASP A 431 -1.69 -29.90 12.14
N ASP A 432 -2.48 -28.82 12.13
CA ASP A 432 -3.14 -28.30 10.92
C ASP A 432 -2.60 -26.92 10.50
N VAL A 433 -1.62 -26.37 11.23
CA VAL A 433 -0.96 -25.09 10.92
C VAL A 433 0.50 -25.30 10.52
N LEU A 434 1.20 -26.23 11.19
CA LEU A 434 2.61 -26.51 10.93
C LEU A 434 2.78 -27.88 10.22
N PRO A 435 3.86 -28.06 9.46
CA PRO A 435 4.77 -27.01 8.99
C PRO A 435 4.06 -26.00 8.09
N VAL A 436 4.61 -24.78 7.98
CA VAL A 436 4.07 -23.71 7.11
C VAL A 436 3.98 -24.21 5.67
N TYR A 437 5.07 -24.83 5.19
CA TYR A 437 5.11 -25.59 3.93
C TYR A 437 5.37 -27.06 4.21
N THR A 438 4.45 -27.92 3.77
CA THR A 438 4.62 -29.37 3.86
C THR A 438 5.45 -29.87 2.69
N LEU A 439 6.56 -30.56 2.95
CA LEU A 439 7.37 -31.14 1.88
C LEU A 439 6.64 -32.32 1.22
N ILE A 440 6.56 -32.32 -0.11
CA ILE A 440 6.00 -33.42 -0.91
C ILE A 440 6.97 -33.84 -2.01
N ALA A 441 7.12 -35.14 -2.22
CA ALA A 441 7.94 -35.70 -3.29
C ALA A 441 7.13 -35.90 -4.57
N THR A 442 7.80 -35.87 -5.73
CA THR A 442 7.16 -36.14 -7.04
C THR A 442 7.19 -37.63 -7.40
N ASP A 443 7.03 -38.52 -6.41
CA ASP A 443 7.13 -39.98 -6.54
C ASP A 443 5.78 -40.70 -6.46
N GLY A 444 4.69 -39.95 -6.36
CA GLY A 444 3.33 -40.45 -6.23
C GLY A 444 2.93 -40.96 -4.86
N VAL A 445 3.79 -40.83 -3.84
CA VAL A 445 3.42 -41.14 -2.46
C VAL A 445 2.52 -40.01 -1.93
N PRO A 446 1.27 -40.31 -1.52
CA PRO A 446 0.39 -39.28 -1.01
C PRO A 446 0.86 -38.70 0.33
N VAL A 447 0.64 -37.39 0.49
CA VAL A 447 0.79 -36.65 1.75
C VAL A 447 -0.60 -36.16 2.17
N GLU A 448 -0.99 -36.43 3.41
CA GLU A 448 -2.25 -35.94 3.96
C GLU A 448 -2.09 -34.47 4.41
N ILE A 449 -2.98 -33.59 3.93
CA ILE A 449 -3.04 -32.18 4.32
C ILE A 449 -4.48 -31.80 4.65
N CYS A 450 -4.69 -30.91 5.63
CA CYS A 450 -6.04 -30.54 6.08
C CYS A 450 -6.31 -29.04 5.93
N SER A 451 -7.33 -28.70 5.16
CA SER A 451 -7.94 -27.38 5.09
C SER A 451 -8.91 -27.21 6.26
N LEU A 452 -8.86 -26.06 6.93
CA LEU A 452 -9.76 -25.67 8.01
C LEU A 452 -10.79 -24.66 7.50
N GLY A 453 -11.95 -24.59 8.14
CA GLY A 453 -12.91 -23.52 7.87
C GLY A 453 -14.20 -23.73 8.65
N GLY A 454 -14.79 -22.66 9.19
CA GLY A 454 -15.93 -22.77 10.10
C GLY A 454 -16.09 -21.57 11.03
N GLY A 455 -17.11 -21.62 11.89
CA GLY A 455 -17.40 -20.60 12.91
C GLY A 455 -16.84 -20.94 14.30
N GLU A 456 -17.08 -20.06 15.28
CA GLU A 456 -16.58 -19.93 16.68
C GLU A 456 -16.28 -21.21 17.53
N ASN A 457 -15.68 -22.27 17.01
CA ASN A 457 -15.14 -23.40 17.78
C ASN A 457 -13.60 -23.33 17.85
N PRO A 458 -13.04 -22.31 18.52
CA PRO A 458 -11.62 -22.32 18.83
C PRO A 458 -11.29 -23.52 19.74
N PRO A 459 -10.11 -24.14 19.58
CA PRO A 459 -8.96 -23.65 18.82
C PRO A 459 -8.77 -24.32 17.45
N ARG A 460 -9.78 -25.01 16.90
CA ARG A 460 -9.59 -25.89 15.73
C ARG A 460 -10.04 -25.30 14.39
N ASP A 461 -10.56 -24.08 14.43
CA ASP A 461 -11.11 -23.41 13.27
C ASP A 461 -10.92 -21.89 13.42
N TYR A 462 -10.26 -21.27 12.45
CA TYR A 462 -9.86 -19.86 12.47
C TYR A 462 -10.87 -18.93 11.79
N GLY A 463 -11.92 -19.49 11.19
CA GLY A 463 -12.87 -18.75 10.36
C GLY A 463 -12.87 -19.25 8.91
N SER A 464 -13.65 -18.58 8.08
CA SER A 464 -13.76 -18.81 6.64
C SER A 464 -13.30 -17.57 5.88
N VAL A 465 -12.90 -17.77 4.62
CA VAL A 465 -12.34 -16.73 3.74
C VAL A 465 -11.03 -16.20 4.31
N ASN A 466 -9.94 -16.28 3.54
CA ASN A 466 -8.65 -15.67 3.88
C ASN A 466 -8.13 -15.86 5.33
N ARG A 467 -8.53 -16.94 6.03
CA ARG A 467 -8.08 -17.27 7.38
C ARG A 467 -6.98 -18.33 7.37
N LEU A 468 -6.23 -18.35 8.45
CA LEU A 468 -5.13 -19.29 8.68
C LEU A 468 -5.60 -20.72 8.42
N SER A 469 -4.81 -21.46 7.64
CA SER A 469 -5.11 -22.85 7.27
C SER A 469 -6.42 -23.09 6.51
N ASN A 470 -7.14 -22.07 6.01
CA ASN A 470 -8.12 -22.29 4.96
C ASN A 470 -7.45 -22.94 3.75
N ALA A 471 -6.30 -22.38 3.36
CA ALA A 471 -5.36 -22.99 2.43
C ALA A 471 -4.13 -23.56 3.14
N ARG A 472 -3.59 -24.65 2.59
CA ARG A 472 -2.33 -25.26 3.02
C ARG A 472 -1.35 -25.31 1.86
N PHE A 473 -0.08 -25.13 2.17
CA PHE A 473 0.98 -25.05 1.18
C PHE A 473 1.87 -26.29 1.23
N LEU A 474 2.11 -26.90 0.06
CA LEU A 474 3.08 -27.97 -0.10
C LEU A 474 4.23 -27.50 -1.00
N ARG A 475 5.48 -27.71 -0.57
CA ARG A 475 6.67 -27.39 -1.35
C ARG A 475 7.24 -28.66 -1.99
N PHE A 476 7.64 -28.56 -3.25
CA PHE A 476 8.36 -29.62 -3.94
C PHE A 476 9.40 -29.06 -4.91
N ASN A 477 10.42 -29.87 -5.22
CA ASN A 477 11.42 -29.55 -6.22
C ASN A 477 11.18 -30.38 -7.48
N VAL A 478 11.32 -29.75 -8.64
CA VAL A 478 11.33 -30.42 -9.94
C VAL A 478 12.79 -30.57 -10.40
N ASP A 479 13.30 -31.80 -10.39
CA ASP A 479 14.66 -32.09 -10.85
C ASP A 479 14.76 -32.23 -12.39
N VAL A 480 13.67 -32.64 -13.03
CA VAL A 480 13.62 -32.97 -14.46
C VAL A 480 12.42 -32.31 -15.10
N GLN A 481 12.66 -31.59 -16.20
CA GLN A 481 11.58 -31.02 -16.99
C GLN A 481 10.72 -32.14 -17.60
N ARG A 482 9.47 -32.23 -17.15
CA ARG A 482 8.46 -33.17 -17.68
C ARG A 482 7.07 -32.70 -17.27
N THR A 483 6.06 -33.38 -17.81
CA THR A 483 4.69 -33.24 -17.32
C THR A 483 4.56 -33.99 -16.00
N TYR A 484 4.09 -33.28 -14.97
CA TYR A 484 3.71 -33.83 -13.68
C TYR A 484 2.20 -33.88 -13.58
N LEU A 485 1.68 -34.96 -12.98
CA LEU A 485 0.27 -35.09 -12.62
C LEU A 485 0.10 -34.79 -11.14
N PHE A 486 -0.78 -33.84 -10.84
CA PHE A 486 -1.21 -33.45 -9.50
C PHE A 486 -2.54 -34.11 -9.20
N THR A 487 -2.74 -34.59 -7.98
CA THR A 487 -4.02 -35.17 -7.56
C THR A 487 -4.26 -34.89 -6.10
N ALA A 488 -5.48 -34.44 -5.75
CA ALA A 488 -5.98 -34.37 -4.39
C ALA A 488 -7.27 -35.19 -4.26
N THR A 489 -7.32 -36.05 -3.26
CA THR A 489 -8.50 -36.89 -2.99
C THR A 489 -8.93 -36.75 -1.55
N GLY A 490 -10.16 -36.31 -1.33
CA GLY A 490 -10.75 -36.14 0.00
C GLY A 490 -11.91 -37.10 0.31
N PRO A 491 -12.54 -36.95 1.49
CA PRO A 491 -13.74 -37.70 1.85
C PRO A 491 -14.92 -37.40 0.91
N SER A 492 -15.94 -38.25 0.91
CA SER A 492 -17.11 -38.08 0.03
C SER A 492 -17.75 -36.68 0.17
N GLY A 493 -17.88 -36.00 -0.96
CA GLY A 493 -18.48 -34.66 -1.06
C GLY A 493 -17.57 -33.54 -0.60
N SER A 494 -16.27 -33.76 -0.40
CA SER A 494 -15.27 -32.69 -0.35
C SER A 494 -15.00 -32.13 -1.75
N ASP A 495 -14.46 -30.94 -1.79
CA ASP A 495 -14.14 -30.16 -2.99
C ASP A 495 -12.72 -29.58 -2.86
N PRO A 496 -11.67 -30.42 -2.98
CA PRO A 496 -10.30 -29.94 -2.99
C PRO A 496 -10.03 -29.10 -4.24
N ASP A 497 -9.59 -27.87 -4.07
CA ASP A 497 -9.04 -27.07 -5.16
C ASP A 497 -7.51 -27.07 -5.08
N LEU A 498 -6.88 -26.93 -6.24
CA LEU A 498 -5.42 -26.92 -6.38
C LEU A 498 -4.94 -25.67 -7.14
N VAL A 499 -4.03 -24.92 -6.50
CA VAL A 499 -3.36 -23.79 -7.14
C VAL A 499 -1.86 -24.03 -7.15
N LEU A 500 -1.25 -24.03 -8.33
CA LEU A 500 0.18 -24.21 -8.51
C LEU A 500 0.87 -22.87 -8.72
N HIS A 501 1.91 -22.64 -7.94
CA HIS A 501 2.68 -21.41 -7.91
C HIS A 501 4.15 -21.63 -8.30
N GLN A 502 4.69 -20.68 -9.05
CA GLN A 502 6.12 -20.42 -9.23
C GLN A 502 6.27 -18.93 -9.50
N MET A 503 6.66 -18.17 -8.48
CA MET A 503 6.68 -16.70 -8.51
C MET A 503 5.33 -16.10 -8.97
N GLY A 504 4.23 -16.59 -8.36
CA GLY A 504 2.85 -16.32 -8.76
C GLY A 504 2.15 -17.55 -9.35
N ILE A 505 0.85 -17.41 -9.62
CA ILE A 505 -0.01 -18.51 -10.08
C ILE A 505 0.34 -18.92 -11.51
N ILE A 506 0.60 -20.22 -11.73
CA ILE A 506 0.87 -20.78 -13.05
C ILE A 506 -0.17 -21.81 -13.50
N ALA A 507 -0.93 -22.43 -12.60
CA ALA A 507 -2.05 -23.30 -12.94
C ALA A 507 -3.07 -23.35 -11.80
N VAL A 508 -4.34 -23.56 -12.16
CA VAL A 508 -5.46 -23.75 -11.22
C VAL A 508 -6.25 -24.98 -11.67
N SER A 509 -6.75 -25.73 -10.70
CA SER A 509 -7.82 -26.70 -10.84
C SER A 509 -8.84 -26.33 -9.75
N ASP A 510 -10.07 -26.02 -10.16
CA ASP A 510 -11.18 -25.55 -9.33
C ASP A 510 -12.56 -25.90 -9.93
N GLU A 511 -12.63 -26.94 -10.77
CA GLU A 511 -13.79 -27.17 -11.65
C GLU A 511 -14.84 -28.13 -11.06
N PRO A 512 -16.14 -27.81 -11.10
CA PRO A 512 -17.20 -28.70 -10.64
C PRO A 512 -17.33 -29.97 -11.52
N PRO A 513 -17.89 -31.07 -10.98
CA PRO A 513 -18.55 -31.21 -9.68
C PRO A 513 -17.59 -31.51 -8.52
N PRO A 514 -18.02 -31.28 -7.26
CA PRO A 514 -17.23 -31.64 -6.08
C PRO A 514 -16.73 -33.08 -6.11
N GLY A 515 -15.45 -33.27 -5.83
CA GLY A 515 -14.82 -34.58 -5.84
C GLY A 515 -13.29 -34.49 -5.96
N PRO A 516 -12.61 -35.61 -6.22
CA PRO A 516 -11.17 -35.60 -6.41
C PRO A 516 -10.78 -34.67 -7.55
N GLU A 517 -9.74 -33.88 -7.32
CA GLU A 517 -9.20 -32.96 -8.30
C GLU A 517 -7.86 -33.43 -8.85
N SER A 518 -7.62 -33.13 -10.12
CA SER A 518 -6.37 -33.44 -10.77
C SER A 518 -6.13 -32.60 -12.01
N PHE A 519 -4.89 -32.16 -12.19
CA PHE A 519 -4.44 -31.53 -13.43
C PHE A 519 -3.01 -31.96 -13.77
N SER A 520 -2.60 -31.72 -15.01
CA SER A 520 -1.25 -32.02 -15.48
C SER A 520 -0.58 -30.77 -16.01
N ARG A 521 0.69 -30.55 -15.65
CA ARG A 521 1.47 -29.37 -16.08
C ARG A 521 2.89 -29.76 -16.47
N LEU A 522 3.38 -29.23 -17.58
CA LEU A 522 4.81 -29.29 -17.93
C LEU A 522 5.55 -28.30 -17.04
N LEU A 523 6.44 -28.80 -16.19
CA LEU A 523 7.25 -27.97 -15.28
C LEU A 523 8.71 -27.99 -15.67
N ALA A 524 9.38 -26.86 -15.53
CA ALA A 524 10.83 -26.73 -15.67
C ALA A 524 11.53 -27.12 -14.36
N GLN A 525 12.86 -27.18 -14.36
CA GLN A 525 13.60 -27.38 -13.12
C GLN A 525 13.43 -26.15 -12.21
N GLY A 526 13.16 -26.38 -10.93
CA GLY A 526 12.96 -25.31 -9.94
C GLY A 526 12.18 -25.78 -8.72
N ASP A 527 12.02 -24.89 -7.75
CA ASP A 527 11.10 -25.07 -6.63
C ASP A 527 9.70 -24.55 -6.99
N TYR A 528 8.70 -25.22 -6.42
CA TYR A 528 7.29 -24.94 -6.66
C TYR A 528 6.50 -25.06 -5.36
N VAL A 529 5.40 -24.32 -5.29
CA VAL A 529 4.42 -24.39 -4.20
C VAL A 529 3.08 -24.85 -4.78
N LEU A 530 2.50 -25.89 -4.18
CA LEU A 530 1.13 -26.31 -4.41
C LEU A 530 0.28 -25.86 -3.23
N GLU A 531 -0.63 -24.94 -3.48
CA GLU A 531 -1.69 -24.54 -2.57
C GLU A 531 -2.88 -25.50 -2.73
N VAL A 532 -3.43 -25.95 -1.60
CA VAL A 532 -4.54 -26.90 -1.53
C VAL A 532 -5.53 -26.42 -0.48
N TYR A 533 -6.81 -26.36 -0.82
CA TYR A 533 -7.87 -25.99 0.10
C TYR A 533 -9.18 -26.71 -0.22
N GLU A 534 -10.10 -26.77 0.75
CA GLU A 534 -11.49 -27.16 0.51
C GLU A 534 -12.25 -25.91 0.03
N PHE A 535 -12.77 -25.91 -1.20
CA PHE A 535 -13.46 -24.78 -1.80
C PHE A 535 -14.51 -24.19 -0.85
N THR A 536 -15.32 -25.03 -0.22
CA THR A 536 -16.38 -24.53 0.67
C THR A 536 -15.84 -23.81 1.92
N ASN A 537 -14.64 -24.11 2.39
CA ASN A 537 -14.02 -23.45 3.55
C ASN A 537 -13.63 -21.99 3.30
N ILE A 538 -13.50 -21.59 2.03
CA ILE A 538 -13.28 -20.19 1.63
C ILE A 538 -14.58 -19.49 1.19
N THR A 539 -15.74 -20.01 1.62
CA THR A 539 -17.05 -19.41 1.38
C THR A 539 -17.78 -19.16 2.70
N ASP A 540 -18.93 -18.47 2.65
CA ASP A 540 -19.80 -18.24 3.81
C ASP A 540 -20.41 -19.52 4.40
N MET A 541 -20.25 -20.68 3.75
CA MET A 541 -20.80 -21.97 4.17
C MET A 541 -19.70 -23.02 4.33
N PRO A 542 -18.75 -22.79 5.26
CA PRO A 542 -17.60 -23.67 5.44
C PRO A 542 -18.00 -25.10 5.87
N ARG A 543 -17.24 -26.07 5.39
CA ARG A 543 -17.44 -27.49 5.67
C ARG A 543 -16.82 -27.94 6.99
N GLY A 544 -15.81 -27.24 7.49
CA GLY A 544 -15.00 -27.73 8.61
C GLY A 544 -13.63 -28.21 8.15
N ARG A 545 -12.85 -28.66 9.13
CA ARG A 545 -11.62 -29.43 8.91
C ARG A 545 -11.84 -30.57 7.91
N THR A 546 -11.23 -30.46 6.74
CA THR A 546 -11.33 -31.41 5.62
C THR A 546 -9.93 -31.78 5.15
N CYS A 547 -9.63 -33.07 5.12
CA CYS A 547 -8.30 -33.58 4.79
C CYS A 547 -8.27 -34.28 3.44
N PHE A 548 -7.15 -34.11 2.73
CA PHE A 548 -6.91 -34.58 1.39
C PHE A 548 -5.61 -35.39 1.34
N ASP A 549 -5.64 -36.52 0.64
CA ASP A 549 -4.44 -37.21 0.18
C ASP A 549 -3.97 -36.53 -1.11
N VAL A 550 -2.83 -35.85 -1.06
CA VAL A 550 -2.24 -35.10 -2.18
C VAL A 550 -1.03 -35.85 -2.73
N SER A 551 -0.93 -36.02 -4.05
CA SER A 551 0.22 -36.69 -4.69
C SER A 551 0.65 -36.00 -5.98
N ILE A 552 1.95 -36.13 -6.31
CA ILE A 552 2.56 -35.59 -7.53
C ILE A 552 3.35 -36.73 -8.21
N THR A 553 3.11 -37.00 -9.50
CA THR A 553 3.76 -38.09 -10.27
C THR A 553 4.38 -37.68 -11.57
#